data_AF-A0A1M7XZV2-F1
#
_entry.id   AF-A0A1M7XZV2-F1
#
_cell.length_a   1.000
_cell.length_b   1.000
_cell.length_c   1.000
_cell.angle_alpha   90.00
_cell.angle_beta   90.00
_cell.angle_gamma   90.00
#
_symmetry.space_group_name_H-M   'P 1'
#
loop_
_entity.id
_entity.type
_entity.pdbx_description
1 polymer ?
#
loop_
_entity_poly.entity_id
_entity_poly.type
_entity_poly.pdbx_seq_one_letter_code
_entity_poly.pdbx_strand_id
1 'polypeptide(L)'
;MLKIGQTKKKGFFRRSAIYVLMGTMMVFLLAGCKKSDSTDNSSKNDDPDATSSASIVDSASAFEKSIGADGNWIICLTKDLKADKDLVVDGEFTNGKKDESSGKDIVQRKIALYAQDEQRNITARYTLTVPKLTIKSPNASLQHGKFVGDVIVDAPNFQLVDNAVEGNIYFTSQEVKDSFTMDETSSVSGVQEVQ
;
A
#
# COMPACT_ATOMS: atom_id res chain seq x y z
N MET A 1 52.12 -20.27 25.25
CA MET A 1 52.22 -19.53 26.51
C MET A 1 51.17 -18.44 26.50
N LEU A 2 50.40 -18.38 27.59
CA LEU A 2 49.43 -17.38 28.05
C LEU A 2 48.23 -16.94 27.19
N LYS A 3 47.14 -16.82 27.94
CA LYS A 3 45.72 -16.69 27.66
C LYS A 3 45.27 -15.31 28.20
N ILE A 4 44.02 -14.93 27.92
CA ILE A 4 43.19 -13.92 28.63
C ILE A 4 43.31 -12.48 28.04
N GLY A 5 42.23 -11.73 27.80
CA GLY A 5 40.84 -11.94 28.20
C GLY A 5 39.85 -10.96 27.56
N GLN A 6 38.59 -11.40 27.61
CA GLN A 6 37.37 -10.70 27.27
C GLN A 6 36.92 -9.77 28.42
N THR A 7 36.29 -8.64 28.12
CA THR A 7 35.43 -7.91 29.08
C THR A 7 34.19 -7.32 28.40
N LYS A 8 33.03 -7.85 28.82
CA LYS A 8 31.66 -7.30 28.66
C LYS A 8 31.43 -6.10 29.60
N LYS A 9 30.50 -5.19 29.23
CA LYS A 9 29.33 -4.70 30.01
C LYS A 9 28.60 -3.60 29.20
N LYS A 10 27.36 -3.83 28.72
CA LYS A 10 26.04 -3.54 29.35
C LYS A 10 25.74 -2.04 29.58
N GLY A 11 24.93 -1.42 28.72
CA GLY A 11 24.12 -0.22 29.02
C GLY A 11 22.64 -0.58 28.84
N PHE A 12 21.88 -0.79 29.92
CA PHE A 12 21.19 0.17 30.79
C PHE A 12 19.79 0.56 30.26
N PHE A 13 18.85 -0.31 30.63
CA PHE A 13 17.41 -0.15 30.59
C PHE A 13 16.98 0.89 31.64
N ARG A 14 16.12 1.85 31.31
CA ARG A 14 15.39 2.66 32.29
C ARG A 14 13.89 2.58 32.02
N ARG A 15 13.19 1.85 32.89
CA ARG A 15 11.76 2.02 33.18
C ARG A 15 11.64 2.70 34.53
N SER A 16 10.67 3.62 34.64
CA SER A 16 9.87 4.03 35.82
C SER A 16 9.44 5.48 35.64
N ALA A 17 8.30 6.00 36.10
CA ALA A 17 6.99 5.55 36.59
C ALA A 17 6.36 6.82 37.24
N ILE A 18 5.03 6.96 37.23
CA ILE A 18 4.19 7.77 38.16
C ILE A 18 4.19 9.29 37.85
N TYR A 19 3.05 9.98 37.66
CA TYR A 19 2.09 10.38 38.70
C TYR A 19 0.61 10.43 38.22
N VAL A 20 -0.25 9.87 39.07
CA VAL A 20 -1.70 10.09 39.16
C VAL A 20 -1.94 11.38 39.93
N LEU A 21 -2.85 12.25 39.47
CA LEU A 21 -3.55 13.21 40.33
C LEU A 21 -5.01 13.33 39.89
N MET A 22 -5.90 13.06 40.83
CA MET A 22 -7.35 13.05 40.72
C MET A 22 -7.91 14.14 41.64
N GLY A 23 -8.93 14.87 41.18
CA GLY A 23 -9.73 15.84 41.96
C GLY A 23 -9.83 17.21 41.27
N THR A 24 -10.95 17.93 41.19
CA THR A 24 -12.30 17.81 41.75
C THR A 24 -13.22 18.85 41.07
N MET A 25 -14.49 18.51 40.83
CA MET A 25 -15.72 19.30 41.08
C MET A 25 -15.84 20.75 40.55
N MET A 26 -16.80 21.01 39.64
CA MET A 26 -17.94 21.92 39.88
C MET A 26 -18.96 21.86 38.73
N VAL A 27 -20.24 21.72 39.10
CA VAL A 27 -21.42 21.72 38.22
C VAL A 27 -21.91 23.16 38.01
N PHE A 28 -22.21 23.55 36.77
CA PHE A 28 -23.14 24.64 36.48
C PHE A 28 -24.14 24.19 35.40
N LEU A 29 -25.40 24.07 35.82
CA LEU A 29 -26.58 24.00 34.95
C LEU A 29 -26.96 25.42 34.55
N LEU A 30 -27.10 25.69 33.25
CA LEU A 30 -27.93 26.78 32.74
C LEU A 30 -28.74 26.29 31.53
N ALA A 31 -30.05 26.30 31.70
CA ALA A 31 -31.04 26.17 30.63
C ALA A 31 -31.20 27.50 29.89
N GLY A 32 -31.48 27.45 28.59
CA GLY A 32 -31.92 28.63 27.83
C GLY A 32 -32.00 28.40 26.33
N CYS A 33 -33.18 27.97 25.83
CA CYS A 33 -33.54 28.15 24.43
C CYS A 33 -33.71 29.64 24.12
N LYS A 34 -33.07 30.13 23.05
CA LYS A 34 -33.52 31.34 22.36
C LYS A 34 -33.41 31.13 20.85
N LYS A 35 -34.56 31.30 20.20
CA LYS A 35 -34.77 31.31 18.75
C LYS A 35 -34.02 32.51 18.15
N SER A 36 -33.21 32.27 17.13
CA SER A 36 -32.67 33.30 16.24
C SER A 36 -32.63 32.75 14.82
N ASP A 37 -33.53 33.30 14.02
CA ASP A 37 -33.46 33.31 12.56
C ASP A 37 -32.18 34.06 12.14
N SER A 38 -31.36 33.46 11.29
CA SER A 38 -30.28 34.13 10.56
C SER A 38 -29.81 33.25 9.41
N THR A 39 -30.20 33.67 8.21
CA THR A 39 -29.46 33.51 6.96
C THR A 39 -27.96 33.63 7.20
N ASP A 40 -27.20 32.58 6.90
CA ASP A 40 -25.76 32.68 6.68
C ASP A 40 -25.42 32.07 5.31
N ASN A 41 -24.96 32.96 4.43
CA ASN A 41 -24.38 32.65 3.14
C ASN A 41 -22.93 32.24 3.40
N SER A 42 -22.72 30.97 3.75
CA SER A 42 -21.38 30.40 3.80
C SER A 42 -21.08 29.73 2.46
N SER A 43 -20.23 30.40 1.68
CA SER A 43 -19.47 29.83 0.58
C SER A 43 -18.72 28.59 1.08
N LYS A 44 -19.37 27.43 0.98
CA LYS A 44 -18.70 26.14 1.01
C LYS A 44 -17.81 26.04 -0.22
N ASN A 45 -16.53 26.31 -0.01
CA ASN A 45 -15.49 25.72 -0.82
C ASN A 45 -15.45 24.23 -0.44
N ASP A 46 -16.44 23.48 -0.93
CA ASP A 46 -16.42 22.03 -0.92
C ASP A 46 -15.37 21.63 -1.95
N ASP A 47 -14.10 21.59 -1.54
CA ASP A 47 -13.12 20.76 -2.20
C ASP A 47 -13.62 19.32 -1.97
N PRO A 48 -14.12 18.60 -2.99
CA PRO A 48 -14.50 17.22 -2.79
C PRO A 48 -13.20 16.47 -2.48
N ASP A 49 -13.01 16.10 -1.21
CA ASP A 49 -11.99 15.15 -0.79
C ASP A 49 -12.20 13.88 -1.62
N ALA A 50 -11.39 13.77 -2.68
CA ALA A 50 -11.47 12.71 -3.67
C ALA A 50 -10.96 11.44 -3.01
N THR A 51 -11.84 10.80 -2.24
CA THR A 51 -11.65 9.44 -1.74
C THR A 51 -11.62 8.52 -2.96
N SER A 52 -10.42 8.32 -3.50
CA SER A 52 -10.19 7.41 -4.61
C SER A 52 -10.57 6.01 -4.11
N SER A 53 -11.72 5.48 -4.54
CA SER A 53 -12.29 4.25 -4.00
C SER A 53 -11.59 3.02 -4.55
N ALA A 54 -11.66 1.92 -3.79
CA ALA A 54 -11.02 0.66 -4.17
C ALA A 54 -11.86 -0.18 -5.11
N SER A 55 -11.19 -0.84 -6.07
CA SER A 55 -11.82 -1.86 -6.91
C SER A 55 -11.70 -3.23 -6.28
N ILE A 56 -12.85 -3.82 -5.95
CA ILE A 56 -12.98 -5.20 -5.50
C ILE A 56 -13.18 -6.10 -6.73
N VAL A 57 -12.32 -7.08 -6.90
CA VAL A 57 -12.22 -7.88 -8.13
C VAL A 57 -12.31 -9.37 -7.82
N ASP A 58 -13.21 -10.05 -8.51
CA ASP A 58 -13.48 -11.49 -8.38
C ASP A 58 -13.48 -12.23 -9.73
N SER A 59 -12.97 -11.63 -10.80
CA SER A 59 -12.83 -12.31 -12.09
C SER A 59 -11.65 -11.75 -12.88
N ALA A 60 -11.07 -12.58 -13.75
CA ALA A 60 -9.96 -12.17 -14.61
C ALA A 60 -10.33 -10.99 -15.53
N SER A 61 -11.56 -10.94 -16.04
CA SER A 61 -12.02 -9.83 -16.90
C SER A 61 -12.18 -8.52 -16.11
N ALA A 62 -12.71 -8.57 -14.89
CA ALA A 62 -12.77 -7.40 -14.03
C ALA A 62 -11.35 -6.94 -13.64
N PHE A 63 -10.45 -7.89 -13.35
CA PHE A 63 -9.05 -7.60 -13.05
C PHE A 63 -8.37 -6.87 -14.21
N GLU A 64 -8.47 -7.41 -15.43
CA GLU A 64 -7.88 -6.82 -16.64
C GLU A 64 -8.36 -5.38 -16.87
N LYS A 65 -9.66 -5.12 -16.67
CA LYS A 65 -10.20 -3.75 -16.79
C LYS A 65 -9.64 -2.82 -15.72
N SER A 66 -9.60 -3.26 -14.46
CA SER A 66 -9.16 -2.43 -13.34
C SER A 66 -7.67 -2.10 -13.35
N ILE A 67 -6.83 -2.94 -13.96
CA ILE A 67 -5.38 -2.69 -14.11
C ILE A 67 -5.03 -1.85 -15.35
N GLY A 68 -6.00 -1.55 -16.22
CA GLY A 68 -5.78 -0.70 -17.40
C GLY A 68 -5.60 0.78 -17.06
N ALA A 69 -5.27 1.57 -18.10
CA ALA A 69 -5.02 3.01 -18.00
C ALA A 69 -6.23 3.81 -17.47
N ASP A 70 -7.44 3.39 -17.82
CA ASP A 70 -8.71 3.97 -17.31
C ASP A 70 -9.24 3.24 -16.06
N GLY A 71 -8.37 2.45 -15.41
CA GLY A 71 -8.72 1.58 -14.29
C GLY A 71 -8.73 2.29 -12.93
N ASN A 72 -8.24 1.61 -11.90
CA ASN A 72 -8.39 2.07 -10.51
C ASN A 72 -7.07 2.05 -9.75
N TRP A 73 -6.73 3.12 -9.03
CA TRP A 73 -5.44 3.22 -8.32
C TRP A 73 -5.16 2.04 -7.36
N ILE A 74 -6.21 1.45 -6.76
CA ILE A 74 -6.14 0.24 -5.92
C ILE A 74 -7.07 -0.85 -6.45
N ILE A 75 -6.51 -2.05 -6.63
CA ILE A 75 -7.18 -3.25 -7.11
C ILE A 75 -7.02 -4.32 -6.04
N CYS A 76 -8.13 -4.85 -5.52
CA CYS A 76 -8.15 -5.85 -4.44
C CYS A 76 -8.82 -7.14 -4.92
N LEU A 77 -8.08 -8.25 -4.88
CA LEU A 77 -8.64 -9.56 -5.15
C LEU A 77 -9.42 -10.07 -3.94
N THR A 78 -10.48 -10.86 -4.20
CA THR A 78 -11.26 -11.55 -3.16
C THR A 78 -11.15 -13.08 -3.24
N LYS A 79 -10.45 -13.59 -4.26
CA LYS A 79 -10.17 -15.00 -4.48
C LYS A 79 -9.03 -15.14 -5.48
N ASP A 80 -8.55 -16.37 -5.64
CA ASP A 80 -7.56 -16.72 -6.66
C ASP A 80 -8.10 -16.43 -8.07
N LEU A 81 -7.24 -15.88 -8.92
CA LEU A 81 -7.55 -15.57 -10.31
C LEU A 81 -6.54 -16.23 -11.23
N LYS A 82 -7.04 -16.70 -12.38
CA LYS A 82 -6.23 -17.21 -13.48
C LYS A 82 -6.66 -16.57 -14.79
N ALA A 83 -5.70 -16.16 -15.60
CA ALA A 83 -5.94 -15.75 -16.99
C ALA A 83 -4.89 -16.40 -17.90
N ASP A 84 -5.31 -16.92 -19.04
CA ASP A 84 -4.41 -17.58 -20.01
C ASP A 84 -3.88 -16.59 -21.06
N LYS A 85 -3.65 -15.34 -20.65
CA LYS A 85 -3.16 -14.25 -21.50
C LYS A 85 -2.26 -13.33 -20.71
N ASP A 86 -1.37 -12.66 -21.43
CA ASP A 86 -0.56 -11.58 -20.89
C ASP A 86 -1.45 -10.41 -20.46
N LEU A 87 -1.07 -9.76 -19.37
CA LEU A 87 -1.75 -8.60 -18.81
C LEU A 87 -0.79 -7.42 -18.67
N VAL A 88 -1.35 -6.20 -18.71
CA VAL A 88 -0.59 -4.96 -18.58
C VAL A 88 -1.23 -4.10 -17.50
N VAL A 89 -0.41 -3.67 -16.53
CA VAL A 89 -0.76 -2.69 -15.51
C VAL A 89 -0.36 -1.33 -16.04
N ASP A 90 -1.33 -0.51 -16.42
CA ASP A 90 -1.10 0.76 -17.12
C ASP A 90 -1.80 1.93 -16.41
N GLY A 91 -1.42 3.14 -16.77
CA GLY A 91 -1.91 4.41 -16.24
C GLY A 91 -1.16 4.92 -15.01
N GLU A 92 -1.31 6.21 -14.74
CA GLU A 92 -0.76 6.91 -13.58
C GLU A 92 -1.91 7.36 -12.68
N PHE A 93 -1.82 7.03 -11.40
CA PHE A 93 -2.89 7.26 -10.43
C PHE A 93 -2.35 7.88 -9.16
N THR A 94 -3.18 8.64 -8.46
CA THR A 94 -2.86 9.19 -7.13
C THR A 94 -3.71 8.52 -6.06
N ASN A 95 -3.20 8.48 -4.83
CA ASN A 95 -3.93 7.92 -3.69
C ASN A 95 -4.83 8.95 -2.96
N GLY A 96 -5.04 10.13 -3.57
CA GLY A 96 -5.79 11.24 -2.98
C GLY A 96 -5.05 12.02 -1.88
N LYS A 97 -3.81 11.64 -1.52
CA LYS A 97 -3.00 12.36 -0.53
C LYS A 97 -1.95 13.23 -1.19
N LYS A 98 -1.53 14.27 -0.47
CA LYS A 98 -0.44 15.16 -0.85
C LYS A 98 0.81 14.87 -0.03
N ASP A 99 1.96 14.94 -0.68
CA ASP A 99 3.25 14.89 -0.02
C ASP A 99 3.41 16.11 0.90
N GLU A 100 3.72 15.87 2.18
CA GLU A 100 3.74 16.92 3.20
C GLU A 100 4.81 17.99 2.94
N SER A 101 5.89 17.62 2.24
CA SER A 101 7.02 18.52 1.98
C SER A 101 6.81 19.38 0.72
N SER A 102 6.31 18.77 -0.36
CA SER A 102 6.17 19.40 -1.67
C SER A 102 4.76 19.87 -2.01
N GLY A 103 3.74 19.38 -1.29
CA GLY A 103 2.33 19.65 -1.55
C GLY A 103 1.78 19.02 -2.83
N LYS A 104 2.55 18.17 -3.51
CA LYS A 104 2.16 17.48 -4.74
C LYS A 104 1.38 16.21 -4.44
N ASP A 105 0.50 15.80 -5.35
CA ASP A 105 -0.22 14.53 -5.21
C ASP A 105 0.74 13.34 -5.21
N ILE A 106 0.45 12.36 -4.36
CA ILE A 106 1.26 11.15 -4.25
C ILE A 106 0.79 10.14 -5.30
N VAL A 107 1.65 9.88 -6.27
CA VAL A 107 1.45 8.83 -7.27
C VAL A 107 1.58 7.46 -6.61
N GLN A 108 0.59 6.60 -6.79
CA GLN A 108 0.57 5.24 -6.25
C GLN A 108 -0.35 4.32 -7.04
N ARG A 109 0.12 3.10 -7.30
CA ARG A 109 -0.70 2.01 -7.84
C ARG A 109 -0.56 0.78 -6.93
N LYS A 110 -1.68 0.19 -6.52
CA LYS A 110 -1.69 -0.97 -5.61
C LYS A 110 -2.47 -2.14 -6.21
N ILE A 111 -1.83 -3.30 -6.28
CA ILE A 111 -2.44 -4.60 -6.59
C ILE A 111 -2.37 -5.45 -5.32
N ALA A 112 -3.49 -5.55 -4.62
CA ALA A 112 -3.63 -6.28 -3.37
C ALA A 112 -4.15 -7.70 -3.65
N LEU A 113 -3.31 -8.71 -3.40
CA LEU A 113 -3.68 -10.13 -3.52
C LEU A 113 -4.10 -10.69 -2.15
N TYR A 114 -4.87 -9.93 -1.37
CA TYR A 114 -5.22 -10.31 0.00
C TYR A 114 -6.54 -9.67 0.45
N ALA A 115 -7.10 -10.25 1.51
CA ALA A 115 -8.18 -9.64 2.28
C ALA A 115 -7.67 -9.24 3.67
N GLN A 116 -8.30 -8.23 4.26
CA GLN A 116 -8.01 -7.77 5.61
C GLN A 116 -9.30 -7.47 6.39
N ASP A 117 -9.22 -7.50 7.71
CA ASP A 117 -10.29 -7.05 8.60
C ASP A 117 -10.24 -5.52 8.85
N GLU A 118 -11.16 -5.03 9.68
CA GLU A 118 -11.25 -3.62 10.07
C GLU A 118 -10.01 -3.13 10.84
N GLN A 119 -9.30 -4.03 11.52
CA GLN A 119 -8.07 -3.75 12.25
C GLN A 119 -6.83 -3.84 11.35
N ARG A 120 -7.01 -4.08 10.05
CA ARG A 120 -5.97 -4.24 9.02
C ARG A 120 -5.11 -5.50 9.19
N ASN A 121 -5.62 -6.51 9.90
CA ASN A 121 -4.98 -7.81 9.92
C ASN A 121 -5.26 -8.52 8.60
N ILE A 122 -4.24 -9.16 8.02
CA ILE A 122 -4.39 -9.98 6.83
C ILE A 122 -5.18 -11.25 7.19
N THR A 123 -6.35 -11.43 6.57
CA THR A 123 -7.26 -12.56 6.85
C THR A 123 -7.25 -13.62 5.76
N ALA A 124 -6.83 -13.26 4.54
CA ALA A 124 -6.67 -14.19 3.43
C ALA A 124 -5.58 -13.71 2.47
N ARG A 125 -4.99 -14.65 1.74
CA ARG A 125 -3.98 -14.42 0.69
C ARG A 125 -4.41 -15.16 -0.56
N TYR A 126 -4.29 -14.51 -1.70
CA TYR A 126 -4.76 -15.02 -2.99
C TYR A 126 -3.61 -15.19 -3.96
N THR A 127 -3.84 -16.06 -4.95
CA THR A 127 -2.93 -16.31 -6.06
C THR A 127 -3.44 -15.68 -7.34
N LEU A 128 -2.61 -14.89 -8.01
CA LEU A 128 -2.83 -14.44 -9.38
C LEU A 128 -1.92 -15.25 -10.33
N THR A 129 -2.51 -16.04 -11.22
CA THR A 129 -1.78 -16.86 -12.20
C THR A 129 -2.01 -16.35 -13.61
N VAL A 130 -0.95 -15.85 -14.25
CA VAL A 130 -0.96 -15.39 -15.65
C VAL A 130 0.38 -15.76 -16.31
N PRO A 131 0.46 -15.93 -17.63
CA PRO A 131 1.75 -16.15 -18.29
C PRO A 131 2.74 -15.00 -18.03
N LYS A 132 2.28 -13.76 -18.17
CA LYS A 132 3.10 -12.56 -18.01
C LYS A 132 2.29 -11.36 -17.53
N LEU A 133 2.88 -10.55 -16.65
CA LEU A 133 2.36 -9.26 -16.20
C LEU A 133 3.37 -8.14 -16.49
N THR A 134 2.99 -7.18 -17.34
CA THR A 134 3.84 -6.01 -17.63
C THR A 134 3.42 -4.82 -16.76
N ILE A 135 4.35 -4.26 -16.01
CA ILE A 135 4.16 -3.10 -15.13
C ILE A 135 4.59 -1.84 -15.87
N LYS A 136 3.63 -1.02 -16.29
CA LYS A 136 3.84 0.30 -16.89
C LYS A 136 3.39 1.46 -15.99
N SER A 137 2.60 1.17 -14.97
CA SER A 137 2.24 2.16 -13.95
C SER A 137 3.42 2.46 -13.02
N PRO A 138 3.86 3.73 -12.88
CA PRO A 138 4.90 4.10 -11.91
C PRO A 138 4.40 3.90 -10.48
N ASN A 139 5.33 3.61 -9.55
CA ASN A 139 5.03 3.39 -8.14
C ASN A 139 3.97 2.29 -7.90
N ALA A 140 3.93 1.30 -8.79
CA ALA A 140 3.08 0.13 -8.63
C ALA A 140 3.62 -0.80 -7.55
N SER A 141 2.71 -1.42 -6.80
CA SER A 141 3.05 -2.41 -5.79
C SER A 141 2.19 -3.65 -5.95
N LEU A 142 2.83 -4.82 -5.85
CA LEU A 142 2.18 -6.11 -5.72
C LEU A 142 2.27 -6.53 -4.26
N GLN A 143 1.13 -6.60 -3.59
CA GLN A 143 1.07 -6.70 -2.13
C GLN A 143 0.40 -7.98 -1.66
N HIS A 144 1.08 -8.67 -0.74
CA HIS A 144 0.67 -9.91 -0.11
C HIS A 144 0.40 -11.02 -1.14
N GLY A 145 0.03 -12.21 -0.66
CA GLY A 145 -0.35 -13.32 -1.56
C GLY A 145 0.76 -13.80 -2.48
N LYS A 146 0.36 -14.41 -3.61
CA LYS A 146 1.25 -15.08 -4.54
C LYS A 146 0.96 -14.69 -5.98
N PHE A 147 2.00 -14.46 -6.76
CA PHE A 147 1.91 -14.28 -8.20
C PHE A 147 2.65 -15.41 -8.91
N VAL A 148 2.02 -15.99 -9.92
CA VAL A 148 2.59 -17.07 -10.74
C VAL A 148 2.61 -16.58 -12.18
N GLY A 149 3.81 -16.50 -12.76
CA GLY A 149 4.05 -15.88 -14.07
C GLY A 149 5.31 -15.04 -14.09
N ASP A 150 5.71 -14.60 -15.28
CA ASP A 150 6.82 -13.65 -15.42
C ASP A 150 6.34 -12.20 -15.26
N VAL A 151 7.15 -11.36 -14.63
CA VAL A 151 6.90 -9.92 -14.49
C VAL A 151 7.87 -9.16 -15.39
N ILE A 152 7.34 -8.27 -16.23
CA ILE A 152 8.14 -7.29 -16.97
C ILE A 152 7.93 -5.93 -16.32
N VAL A 153 8.99 -5.30 -15.84
CA VAL A 153 8.94 -4.00 -15.18
C VAL A 153 9.45 -2.95 -16.17
N ASP A 154 8.55 -2.08 -16.59
CA ASP A 154 8.76 -1.01 -17.58
C ASP A 154 8.46 0.38 -17.01
N ALA A 155 8.35 0.48 -15.68
CA ALA A 155 8.09 1.71 -14.96
C ALA A 155 8.87 1.77 -13.65
N PRO A 156 9.27 2.96 -13.20
CA PRO A 156 10.09 3.10 -12.00
C PRO A 156 9.31 2.81 -10.71
N ASN A 157 10.05 2.49 -9.66
CA ASN A 157 9.59 2.32 -8.28
C ASN A 157 8.57 1.18 -8.10
N PHE A 158 8.66 0.12 -8.91
CA PHE A 158 7.89 -1.10 -8.69
C PHE A 158 8.30 -1.75 -7.36
N GLN A 159 7.31 -2.24 -6.62
CA GLN A 159 7.48 -2.76 -5.26
C GLN A 159 6.85 -4.14 -5.10
N LEU A 160 7.57 -5.06 -4.47
CA LEU A 160 6.97 -6.24 -3.83
C LEU A 160 6.85 -6.00 -2.32
N VAL A 161 5.66 -6.23 -1.78
CA VAL A 161 5.38 -6.08 -0.35
C VAL A 161 4.74 -7.37 0.14
N ASP A 162 5.45 -8.16 0.95
CA ASP A 162 5.02 -9.46 1.46
C ASP A 162 4.45 -10.39 0.37
N ASN A 163 5.00 -10.32 -0.85
CA ASN A 163 4.52 -11.04 -2.02
C ASN A 163 5.52 -12.11 -2.48
N ALA A 164 5.01 -13.28 -2.84
CA ALA A 164 5.79 -14.35 -3.46
C ALA A 164 5.57 -14.40 -4.98
N VAL A 165 6.63 -14.17 -5.75
CA VAL A 165 6.65 -14.32 -7.22
C VAL A 165 7.24 -15.68 -7.60
N GLU A 166 6.37 -16.58 -8.06
CA GLU A 166 6.73 -17.83 -8.73
C GLU A 166 6.92 -17.57 -10.24
N GLY A 167 8.05 -16.95 -10.58
CA GLY A 167 8.50 -16.68 -11.94
C GLY A 167 9.73 -15.79 -11.95
N ASN A 168 10.03 -15.20 -13.11
CA ASN A 168 11.14 -14.25 -13.29
C ASN A 168 10.66 -12.81 -13.22
N ILE A 169 11.57 -11.89 -12.91
CA ILE A 169 11.35 -10.44 -13.05
C ILE A 169 12.40 -9.89 -14.01
N TYR A 170 11.92 -9.32 -15.11
CA TYR A 170 12.74 -8.66 -16.10
C TYR A 170 12.50 -7.16 -16.05
N PHE A 171 13.57 -6.37 -16.13
CA PHE A 171 13.53 -4.92 -16.11
C PHE A 171 13.93 -4.38 -17.48
N THR A 172 13.21 -3.39 -18.02
CA THR A 172 13.51 -2.83 -19.35
C THR A 172 14.76 -1.95 -19.38
N SER A 173 15.28 -1.56 -18.21
CA SER A 173 16.54 -0.83 -18.08
C SER A 173 17.17 -1.03 -16.70
N GLN A 174 18.46 -0.68 -16.59
CA GLN A 174 19.16 -0.70 -15.30
C GLN A 174 18.57 0.33 -14.33
N GLU A 175 18.13 1.50 -14.82
CA GLU A 175 17.48 2.53 -13.99
C GLU A 175 16.18 2.00 -13.38
N VAL A 176 15.36 1.30 -14.15
CA VAL A 176 14.13 0.68 -13.67
C VAL A 176 14.45 -0.39 -12.63
N LYS A 177 15.47 -1.22 -12.86
CA LYS A 177 15.94 -2.22 -11.89
C LYS A 177 16.45 -1.59 -10.59
N ASP A 178 17.21 -0.50 -10.67
CA ASP A 178 17.76 0.19 -9.50
C ASP A 178 16.67 0.85 -8.64
N SER A 179 15.54 1.21 -9.26
CA SER A 179 14.36 1.75 -8.58
C SER A 179 13.46 0.69 -7.94
N PHE A 180 13.63 -0.58 -8.31
CA PHE A 180 12.82 -1.69 -7.79
C PHE A 180 13.15 -1.97 -6.32
N THR A 181 12.12 -2.25 -5.53
CA THR A 181 12.30 -2.62 -4.12
C THR A 181 11.44 -3.83 -3.76
N MET A 182 11.92 -4.61 -2.79
CA MET A 182 11.14 -5.68 -2.17
C MET A 182 11.47 -5.75 -0.68
N ASP A 183 10.48 -6.04 0.15
CA ASP A 183 10.69 -6.22 1.58
C ASP A 183 11.27 -7.60 1.93
N GLU A 184 11.65 -7.79 3.20
CA GLU A 184 12.24 -9.04 3.71
C GLU A 184 11.27 -10.24 3.66
N THR A 185 9.97 -9.97 3.57
CA THR A 185 8.91 -10.99 3.49
C THR A 185 8.57 -11.39 2.06
N SER A 186 9.07 -10.65 1.08
CA SER A 186 8.87 -10.92 -0.34
C SER A 186 9.90 -11.91 -0.87
N SER A 187 9.53 -12.63 -1.94
CA SER A 187 10.43 -13.61 -2.57
C SER A 187 10.20 -13.70 -4.08
N VAL A 188 11.26 -14.05 -4.81
CA VAL A 188 11.23 -14.31 -6.25
C VAL A 188 11.93 -15.63 -6.50
N SER A 189 11.25 -16.58 -7.13
CA SER A 189 11.80 -17.92 -7.38
C SER A 189 12.76 -17.98 -8.58
N GLY A 190 12.58 -17.08 -9.55
CA GLY A 190 13.37 -17.00 -10.77
C GLY A 190 14.44 -15.91 -10.72
N VAL A 191 14.88 -15.47 -11.90
CA VAL A 191 15.93 -14.45 -12.04
C VAL A 191 15.37 -13.03 -11.91
N GLN A 192 16.27 -12.10 -11.60
CA GLN A 192 16.02 -10.66 -11.56
C GLN A 192 17.08 -9.95 -12.42
N GLU A 193 16.77 -9.65 -13.68
CA GLU A 193 17.76 -9.14 -14.64
C GLU A 193 17.18 -8.12 -15.62
N VAL A 194 18.07 -7.37 -16.25
CA VAL A 194 17.70 -6.41 -17.29
C VAL A 194 17.62 -7.15 -18.62
N GLN A 195 16.54 -6.93 -19.40
CA GLN A 195 16.33 -7.50 -20.74
C GLN A 195 15.79 -6.48 -21.73
#